data_AF-A0A932PDK8-F1
#
_entry.id   AF-A0A932PDK8-F1
#
_cell.length_a   1.000
_cell.length_b   1.000
_cell.length_c   1.000
_cell.angle_alpha   90.00
_cell.angle_beta   90.00
_cell.angle_gamma   90.00
#
_symmetry.space_group_name_H-M   'P 1'
#
loop_
_entity.id
_entity.type
_entity.pdbx_description
1 polymer ?
#
loop_
_entity_poly.entity_id
_entity_poly.type
_entity_poly.pdbx_seq_one_letter_code
_entity_poly.pdbx_strand_id
1 'polypeptide(L)'
;MIALNQQYVETDVDRSWQDQFLDMLPSLNAYTRYAFRHLPLDSREEAIQEALALALAMLVRLYQQGRGSLAYATALARYAVAQVCSGRRAATSSNSSDVLSVAAQRKHHFHVERLDVKCPEDNQWRDA
;
A
#
# COMPACT_ATOMS: atom_id res chain seq x y z
N MET A 1 17.44 -14.40 31.13
CA MET A 1 16.18 -15.01 31.60
C MET A 1 15.02 -14.23 30.99
N ILE A 2 14.51 -14.69 29.86
CA ILE A 2 13.20 -14.28 29.31
C ILE A 2 12.57 -15.59 28.85
N ALA A 3 11.67 -16.14 29.66
CA ALA A 3 10.81 -17.24 29.27
C ALA A 3 9.46 -16.65 28.91
N LEU A 4 9.02 -16.79 27.66
CA LEU A 4 7.61 -16.67 27.32
C LEU A 4 7.23 -17.70 26.26
N ASN A 5 6.42 -18.65 26.73
CA ASN A 5 5.41 -19.41 26.01
C ASN A 5 5.83 -20.50 25.01
N GLN A 6 6.40 -21.53 25.61
CA GLN A 6 6.09 -22.92 25.35
C GLN A 6 4.56 -23.14 25.42
N GLN A 7 3.89 -23.28 24.26
CA GLN A 7 2.60 -23.96 24.00
C GLN A 7 1.97 -23.41 22.70
N TYR A 8 2.51 -23.80 21.54
CA TYR A 8 1.68 -23.83 20.34
C TYR A 8 0.90 -25.14 20.38
N VAL A 9 -0.38 -24.99 20.67
CA VAL A 9 -1.39 -26.04 20.71
C VAL A 9 -1.42 -26.73 19.36
N GLU A 10 -1.05 -28.01 19.31
CA GLU A 10 -1.44 -28.92 18.23
C GLU A 10 -2.96 -29.07 18.29
N THR A 11 -3.69 -28.39 17.40
CA THR A 11 -5.02 -28.77 16.87
C THR A 11 -5.60 -27.62 16.04
N ASP A 12 -5.12 -27.46 14.81
CA ASP A 12 -6.01 -27.40 13.65
C ASP A 12 -5.16 -27.70 12.40
N VAL A 13 -5.77 -28.14 11.32
CA VAL A 13 -5.11 -28.15 10.02
C VAL A 13 -5.02 -26.68 9.59
N ASP A 14 -4.06 -25.97 10.18
CA ASP A 14 -3.88 -24.52 10.04
C ASP A 14 -3.74 -24.19 8.56
N ARG A 15 -4.82 -23.69 7.96
CA ARG A 15 -4.76 -23.12 6.61
C ARG A 15 -3.71 -22.03 6.68
N SER A 16 -2.59 -22.30 6.03
CA SER A 16 -1.45 -21.41 6.06
C SER A 16 -1.91 -20.04 5.53
N TRP A 17 -1.35 -18.95 6.05
CA TRP A 17 -1.72 -17.61 5.56
C TRP A 17 -1.53 -17.50 4.04
N GLN A 18 -0.63 -18.33 3.48
CA GLN A 18 -0.39 -18.50 2.06
C GLN A 18 -1.66 -18.99 1.35
N ASP A 19 -2.25 -20.10 1.82
CA ASP A 19 -3.44 -20.68 1.21
C ASP A 19 -4.61 -19.70 1.25
N GLN A 20 -4.86 -19.08 2.41
CA GLN A 20 -5.92 -18.09 2.55
C GLN A 20 -5.71 -16.90 1.61
N PHE A 21 -4.46 -16.45 1.42
CA PHE A 21 -4.15 -15.39 0.48
C PHE A 21 -4.45 -15.81 -0.96
N LEU A 22 -4.06 -17.02 -1.36
CA LEU A 22 -4.32 -17.55 -2.70
C LEU A 22 -5.82 -17.64 -2.99
N ASP A 23 -6.64 -18.02 -2.01
CA ASP A 23 -8.10 -18.02 -2.18
C ASP A 23 -8.68 -16.62 -2.35
N MET A 24 -8.10 -15.62 -1.67
CA MET A 24 -8.54 -14.24 -1.75
C MET A 24 -8.03 -13.52 -3.01
N LEU A 25 -6.95 -14.00 -3.64
CA LEU A 25 -6.27 -13.34 -4.75
C LEU A 25 -7.19 -12.93 -5.92
N PRO A 26 -8.15 -13.77 -6.39
CA PRO A 26 -9.06 -13.37 -7.47
C PRO A 26 -9.92 -12.16 -7.08
N SER A 27 -10.41 -12.14 -5.83
CA SER A 27 -11.22 -11.04 -5.30
C SER A 27 -10.40 -9.76 -5.11
N LEU A 28 -9.18 -9.90 -4.59
CA LEU A 28 -8.23 -8.79 -4.46
C LEU A 28 -7.92 -8.19 -5.83
N ASN A 29 -7.61 -9.02 -6.84
CA ASN A 29 -7.33 -8.58 -8.20
C ASN A 29 -8.52 -7.87 -8.86
N ALA A 30 -9.73 -8.40 -8.72
CA ALA A 30 -10.93 -7.76 -9.26
C ALA A 30 -11.12 -6.35 -8.66
N TYR A 31 -10.94 -6.22 -7.34
CA TYR A 31 -11.09 -4.95 -6.64
C TYR A 31 -10.01 -3.94 -7.06
N THR A 32 -8.73 -4.34 -7.07
CA THR A 32 -7.61 -3.43 -7.41
C THR A 32 -7.67 -2.98 -8.86
N ARG A 33 -7.98 -3.89 -9.80
CA ARG A 33 -8.19 -3.54 -11.22
C ARG A 33 -9.31 -2.52 -11.39
N TYR A 34 -10.42 -2.70 -10.67
CA TYR A 34 -11.53 -1.75 -10.71
C TYR A 34 -11.14 -0.40 -10.10
N ALA A 35 -10.45 -0.40 -8.95
CA ALA A 35 -10.03 0.82 -8.26
C ALA A 35 -9.06 1.66 -9.12
N PHE A 36 -8.09 1.02 -9.75
CA PHE A 36 -7.05 1.68 -10.54
C PHE A 36 -7.39 1.83 -12.04
N ARG A 37 -8.65 1.57 -12.44
CA ARG A 37 -9.09 1.65 -13.85
C ARG A 37 -8.90 3.01 -14.51
N HIS A 38 -8.68 4.06 -13.73
CA HIS A 38 -8.46 5.43 -14.18
C HIS A 38 -6.98 5.74 -14.47
N LEU A 39 -6.05 4.88 -14.03
CA LEU A 39 -4.62 5.05 -14.27
C LEU A 39 -4.23 4.54 -15.68
N PRO A 40 -3.19 5.12 -16.31
CA PRO A 40 -2.60 4.58 -17.53
C PRO A 40 -2.04 3.17 -17.29
N LEU A 41 -1.84 2.38 -18.34
CA LEU A 41 -1.53 0.94 -18.25
C LEU A 41 -0.32 0.67 -17.33
N ASP A 42 0.81 1.32 -17.60
CA ASP A 42 2.05 1.10 -16.85
C ASP A 42 1.88 1.41 -15.36
N SER A 43 1.32 2.58 -15.03
CA SER A 43 1.07 2.98 -13.64
C SER A 43 -0.01 2.12 -12.96
N ARG A 44 -0.95 1.57 -13.74
CA ARG A 44 -2.01 0.71 -13.24
C ARG A 44 -1.46 -0.63 -12.80
N GLU A 45 -0.60 -1.25 -13.60
CA GLU A 45 0.01 -2.53 -13.26
C GLU A 45 0.87 -2.42 -12.00
N GLU A 46 1.69 -1.36 -11.91
CA GLU A 46 2.45 -1.07 -10.68
C GLU A 46 1.54 -0.89 -9.47
N ALA A 47 0.48 -0.07 -9.59
CA ALA A 47 -0.44 0.18 -8.49
C ALA A 47 -1.18 -1.10 -8.02
N ILE A 48 -1.53 -1.99 -8.96
CA ILE A 48 -2.15 -3.29 -8.64
C ILE A 48 -1.18 -4.16 -7.83
N GLN A 49 0.05 -4.34 -8.31
CA GLN A 49 1.03 -5.19 -7.62
C GLN A 49 1.40 -4.63 -6.24
N GLU A 50 1.55 -3.32 -6.14
CA GLU A 50 1.78 -2.62 -4.88
C GLU A 50 0.64 -2.87 -3.88
N ALA A 51 -0.61 -2.77 -4.32
CA ALA A 51 -1.77 -3.05 -3.47
C ALA A 51 -1.84 -4.53 -3.04
N LEU A 52 -1.50 -5.47 -3.92
CA LEU A 52 -1.44 -6.89 -3.56
C LEU A 52 -0.35 -7.18 -2.52
N ALA A 53 0.82 -6.56 -2.66
CA ALA A 53 1.91 -6.69 -1.69
C ALA A 53 1.52 -6.12 -0.31
N LEU A 54 0.87 -4.95 -0.28
CA LEU A 54 0.36 -4.36 0.96
C LEU A 54 -0.75 -5.22 1.59
N ALA A 55 -1.65 -5.80 0.79
CA ALA A 55 -2.69 -6.71 1.27
C ALA A 55 -2.08 -7.95 1.93
N LEU A 56 -1.03 -8.53 1.33
CA LEU A 56 -0.29 -9.65 1.90
C LEU A 56 0.38 -9.28 3.23
N ALA A 57 1.07 -8.14 3.29
CA ALA A 57 1.72 -7.67 4.51
C ALA A 57 0.71 -7.48 5.66
N MET A 58 -0.47 -6.93 5.36
CA MET A 58 -1.56 -6.79 6.34
C MET A 58 -2.10 -8.15 6.80
N LEU A 59 -2.25 -9.12 5.89
CA LEU A 59 -2.68 -10.48 6.23
C LEU A 59 -1.70 -11.17 7.16
N VAL A 60 -0.41 -11.17 6.81
CA VAL A 60 0.64 -11.77 7.63
C VAL A 60 0.66 -11.14 9.02
N ARG A 61 0.49 -9.81 9.12
CA ARG A 61 0.38 -9.11 10.40
C ARG A 61 -0.86 -9.55 11.20
N LEU A 62 -2.00 -9.84 10.57
CA LEU A 62 -3.17 -10.37 11.25
C LEU A 62 -2.91 -11.78 11.81
N TYR A 63 -2.25 -12.66 11.05
CA TYR A 63 -1.85 -13.98 11.53
C TYR A 63 -0.88 -13.91 12.70
N GLN A 64 0.13 -13.04 12.63
CA GLN A 64 1.06 -12.79 13.75
C GLN A 64 0.35 -12.30 15.02
N GLN A 65 -0.82 -11.66 14.88
CA GLN A 65 -1.65 -11.21 15.99
C GLN A 65 -2.69 -12.24 16.45
N GLY A 66 -2.73 -13.44 15.86
CA GLY A 66 -3.76 -14.45 16.15
C GLY A 66 -5.15 -14.09 15.62
N ARG A 67 -5.23 -13.21 14.62
CA ARG A 67 -6.47 -12.63 14.07
C ARG A 67 -6.72 -13.00 12.60
N GLY A 68 -6.14 -14.10 12.12
CA GLY A 68 -6.28 -14.54 10.72
C GLY A 68 -7.73 -14.81 10.28
N SER A 69 -8.61 -15.20 11.22
CA SER A 69 -10.04 -15.40 10.97
C SER A 69 -10.80 -14.12 10.59
N LEU A 70 -10.26 -12.94 10.89
CA LEU A 70 -10.86 -11.63 10.56
C LEU A 70 -10.38 -11.07 9.22
N ALA A 71 -9.57 -11.82 8.47
CA ALA A 71 -9.02 -11.40 7.20
C ALA A 71 -10.06 -11.55 6.07
N TYR A 72 -10.77 -10.47 5.76
CA TYR A 72 -11.68 -10.41 4.62
C TYR A 72 -11.01 -9.74 3.41
N ALA A 73 -11.14 -10.36 2.23
CA ALA A 73 -10.54 -9.88 0.98
C ALA A 73 -10.92 -8.41 0.67
N THR A 74 -12.21 -8.06 0.79
CA THR A 74 -12.71 -6.71 0.49
C THR A 74 -12.14 -5.65 1.45
N ALA A 75 -12.02 -5.98 2.73
CA ALA A 75 -11.44 -5.09 3.72
C ALA A 75 -9.95 -4.85 3.43
N LEU A 76 -9.18 -5.93 3.18
CA LEU A 76 -7.77 -5.85 2.82
C LEU A 76 -7.56 -5.04 1.53
N ALA A 77 -8.35 -5.31 0.48
CA ALA A 77 -8.27 -4.59 -0.78
C ALA A 77 -8.53 -3.09 -0.60
N ARG A 78 -9.57 -2.73 0.15
CA ARG A 78 -9.92 -1.33 0.42
C ARG A 78 -8.78 -0.60 1.14
N TYR A 79 -8.22 -1.21 2.19
CA TYR A 79 -7.09 -0.61 2.91
C TYR A 79 -5.83 -0.53 2.05
N ALA A 80 -5.54 -1.55 1.24
CA ALA A 80 -4.39 -1.55 0.35
C ALA A 80 -4.48 -0.44 -0.71
N VAL A 81 -5.63 -0.31 -1.37
CA VAL A 81 -5.89 0.78 -2.33
C VAL A 81 -5.74 2.14 -1.66
N ALA A 82 -6.31 2.33 -0.47
CA ALA A 82 -6.17 3.59 0.26
C ALA A 82 -4.70 3.92 0.60
N GLN A 83 -3.89 2.91 0.92
CA GLN A 83 -2.47 3.10 1.18
C GLN A 83 -1.70 3.53 -0.08
N VAL A 84 -1.92 2.85 -1.21
CA VAL A 84 -1.33 3.26 -2.50
C VAL A 84 -1.76 4.67 -2.88
N CYS A 85 -3.05 5.00 -2.74
CA CYS A 85 -3.57 6.36 -2.97
C CYS A 85 -3.06 7.39 -1.97
N SER A 86 -2.55 7.00 -0.80
CA SER A 86 -1.86 7.89 0.14
C SER A 86 -0.37 8.08 -0.17
N GLY A 87 0.18 7.31 -1.12
CA GLY A 87 1.59 7.35 -1.49
C GLY A 87 2.48 6.42 -0.65
N ARG A 88 1.87 5.48 0.10
CA ARG A 88 2.61 4.44 0.82
C ARG A 88 3.03 3.33 -0.14
N ARG A 89 4.22 2.79 0.11
CA ARG A 89 4.81 1.67 -0.63
C ARG A 89 5.11 0.52 0.36
N ALA A 90 5.00 -0.72 -0.08
CA ALA A 90 5.22 -1.94 0.67
C ALA A 90 6.69 -2.16 1.01
N ALA A 91 7.58 -1.87 0.06
CA ALA A 91 9.01 -2.16 0.18
C ALA A 91 9.86 -0.96 0.64
N THR A 92 9.28 0.23 0.80
CA THR A 92 10.03 1.46 1.09
C THR A 92 9.39 2.24 2.22
N SER A 93 10.18 2.59 3.23
CA SER A 93 9.74 3.53 4.25
C SER A 93 9.50 4.88 3.60
N SER A 94 8.29 5.40 3.75
CA SER A 94 7.97 6.72 3.25
C SER A 94 8.43 7.76 4.27
N ASN A 95 9.30 8.68 3.85
CA ASN A 95 9.68 9.82 4.66
C ASN A 95 8.71 10.98 4.38
N SER A 96 7.91 11.36 5.37
CA SER A 96 6.98 12.49 5.23
C SER A 96 7.67 13.86 5.35
N SER A 97 8.93 13.89 5.77
CA SER A 97 9.75 15.12 5.84
C SER A 97 10.57 15.36 4.57
N ASP A 98 10.58 14.39 3.64
CA ASP A 98 11.22 14.56 2.34
C ASP A 98 10.26 15.28 1.38
N VAL A 99 10.63 16.48 0.94
CA VAL A 99 9.81 17.33 0.07
C VAL A 99 9.53 16.65 -1.29
N LEU A 100 10.43 15.80 -1.77
CA LEU A 100 10.26 15.06 -3.02
C LEU A 100 9.38 13.81 -2.87
N SER A 101 9.08 13.40 -1.64
CA SER A 101 8.21 12.25 -1.38
C SER A 101 6.76 12.56 -1.74
N VAL A 102 6.15 11.66 -2.53
CA VAL A 102 4.72 11.72 -2.86
C VAL A 102 3.86 11.72 -1.60
N ALA A 103 4.28 11.02 -0.54
CA ALA A 103 3.53 11.01 0.72
C ALA A 103 3.58 12.35 1.45
N ALA A 104 4.70 13.08 1.37
CA ALA A 104 4.81 14.42 1.94
C ALA A 104 3.90 15.40 1.19
N GLN A 105 3.95 15.40 -0.14
CA GLN A 105 3.09 16.19 -1.01
C GLN A 105 1.61 15.94 -0.74
N ARG A 106 1.19 14.66 -0.63
CA ARG A 106 -0.20 14.29 -0.32
C ARG A 106 -0.64 14.66 1.09
N LYS A 107 0.23 14.48 2.09
CA LYS A 107 -0.07 14.78 3.51
C LYS A 107 -0.16 16.28 3.79
N HIS A 108 0.71 17.06 3.15
CA HIS A 108 0.84 18.50 3.37
C HIS A 108 0.17 19.34 2.28
N HIS A 109 -0.49 18.70 1.31
CA HIS A 109 -1.27 19.35 0.25
C HIS A 109 -0.47 20.35 -0.58
N PHE A 110 0.75 19.98 -0.98
CA PHE A 110 1.57 20.74 -1.93
C PHE A 110 2.02 19.84 -3.08
N HIS A 111 2.40 20.44 -4.21
CA HIS A 111 3.01 19.74 -5.34
C HIS A 111 4.34 20.42 -5.70
N VAL A 112 5.27 19.63 -6.24
CA VAL A 112 6.57 20.14 -6.71
C VAL A 112 6.47 20.39 -8.21
N GLU A 113 6.67 21.64 -8.62
CA GLU A 113 6.76 22.01 -10.03
C GLU A 113 8.22 22.18 -10.42
N ARG A 114 8.51 21.98 -11.72
CA ARG A 114 9.83 22.29 -12.24
C ARG A 114 9.96 23.80 -12.40
N LEU A 115 11.04 24.36 -11.87
CA LEU A 115 11.37 25.80 -11.98
C LEU A 115 11.73 26.25 -13.41
N ASP A 116 11.96 25.32 -14.34
CA ASP A 116 12.32 25.66 -15.73
C ASP A 116 11.11 25.89 -16.64
N VAL A 117 9.88 25.77 -16.11
CA VAL A 117 8.66 26.16 -16.82
C VAL A 117 8.44 27.65 -16.68
N LYS A 118 8.79 28.38 -17.75
CA LYS A 118 8.59 29.83 -17.84
C LYS A 118 7.08 30.14 -17.78
N CYS A 119 6.64 30.88 -16.76
CA CYS A 119 5.28 31.41 -16.72
C CYS A 119 5.08 32.37 -17.93
N PRO A 120 3.98 32.24 -18.71
CA PRO A 120 3.76 33.11 -19.87
C PRO A 120 3.53 34.58 -19.52
N GLU A 121 3.03 34.83 -18.31
CA GLU A 121 2.54 36.15 -17.89
C GLU A 121 3.67 37.04 -17.36
N ASP A 122 4.71 36.42 -16.83
CA ASP A 122 5.81 37.07 -16.13
C ASP A 122 7.11 36.65 -16.82
N ASN A 123 7.51 37.38 -17.86
CA ASN A 123 8.78 37.19 -18.56
C ASN A 123 9.99 37.61 -17.68
N GLN A 124 9.93 37.31 -16.38
CA GLN A 124 10.92 37.62 -15.37
C GLN A 124 11.40 36.32 -14.73
N TRP A 125 12.71 36.12 -14.72
CA TRP A 125 13.34 35.13 -13.86
C TRP A 125 13.25 35.67 -12.43
N ARG A 126 12.58 34.93 -11.53
CA ARG A 126 12.67 35.20 -10.10
C ARG A 126 13.73 34.28 -9.53
N ASP A 127 14.93 34.83 -9.35
CA ASP A 127 15.95 34.20 -8.51
C ASP A 127 15.46 34.19 -7.06
N ALA A 128 15.87 33.18 -6.30
CA ALA A 128 15.62 33.08 -4.86
C ALA A 128 16.34 34.19 -4.07
#